data_AF-A0A0C3GBR3-F1
#
_entry.id   AF-A0A0C3GBR3-F1
#
_cell.length_a   1.000
_cell.length_b   1.000
_cell.length_c   1.000
_cell.angle_alpha   90.00
_cell.angle_beta   90.00
_cell.angle_gamma   90.00
#
_symmetry.space_group_name_H-M   'P 1'
#
loop_
_entity.id
_entity.type
_entity.pdbx_description
1 polymer ?
#
loop_
_entity_poly.entity_id
_entity_poly.type
_entity_poly.pdbx_seq_one_letter_code
_entity_poly.pdbx_strand_id
1 'polypeptide(L)'
;MPHDGPYVADSIFPWRSPYPNHEPPRGTLDIVPRNERPCYTDIDILLDTNVNTRFMITQGIWRGLHVKYVLRLLDLNFADDMMCREEAAYNDRLRHFQGSMIPHCYGFHKFVLPDGWEAYGLFMEFVQGPTLHSYLIQIPMDKEHLRVLLTHFHHMVRAMKFAGVHQGDWHLDQVICSGPPDIGDEEPDLMLIDFAFAPQHLGDNGTPCQPDVSYLWMILEFDMGINDTLLEECWPDAVWQEY
;
A
#
# COMPACT_ATOMS: atom_id res chain seq x y z
N MET A 1 -48.96 -13.36 -25.34
CA MET A 1 -47.80 -12.53 -25.73
C MET A 1 -47.96 -11.18 -25.05
N PRO A 2 -46.99 -10.73 -24.24
CA PRO A 2 -46.97 -9.40 -23.63
C PRO A 2 -46.25 -8.40 -24.54
N HIS A 3 -46.50 -7.10 -24.40
CA HIS A 3 -45.49 -6.03 -24.30
C HIS A 3 -46.12 -4.61 -24.25
N ASP A 4 -45.44 -3.76 -23.47
CA ASP A 4 -45.34 -2.29 -23.54
C ASP A 4 -46.17 -1.40 -22.61
N GLY A 5 -45.47 -0.83 -21.61
CA GLY A 5 -45.85 0.36 -20.84
C GLY A 5 -44.88 0.61 -19.67
N PRO A 6 -44.44 1.85 -19.39
CA PRO A 6 -43.03 2.16 -19.09
C PRO A 6 -42.65 2.16 -17.61
N TYR A 7 -41.39 1.85 -17.33
CA TYR A 7 -40.74 2.07 -16.04
C TYR A 7 -40.42 3.56 -15.87
N VAL A 8 -41.03 4.18 -14.86
CA VAL A 8 -40.66 5.49 -14.33
C VAL A 8 -39.64 5.25 -13.22
N ALA A 9 -38.43 5.80 -13.38
CA ALA A 9 -37.41 5.81 -12.34
C ALA A 9 -37.59 7.07 -11.49
N ASP A 10 -38.26 6.94 -10.35
CA ASP A 10 -38.37 8.01 -9.37
C ASP A 10 -37.37 7.81 -8.21
N SER A 11 -36.66 8.91 -7.92
CA SER A 11 -35.87 9.24 -6.72
C SER A 11 -34.46 8.64 -6.56
N ILE A 12 -33.47 9.50 -6.85
CA ILE A 12 -32.09 9.42 -6.38
C ILE A 12 -32.07 9.99 -4.95
N PHE A 13 -31.90 9.12 -3.97
CA PHE A 13 -31.40 9.50 -2.64
C PHE A 13 -29.93 9.04 -2.53
N PRO A 14 -29.04 9.80 -1.87
CA PRO A 14 -27.68 9.35 -1.63
C PRO A 14 -27.72 8.08 -0.77
N TRP A 15 -27.11 7.00 -1.27
CA TRP A 15 -26.98 5.74 -0.54
C TRP A 15 -26.11 5.99 0.70
N ARG A 16 -26.69 5.87 1.88
CA ARG A 16 -25.95 5.70 3.13
C ARG A 16 -25.83 4.21 3.38
N SER A 17 -24.60 3.74 3.63
CA SER A 17 -24.36 2.35 4.02
C SER A 17 -25.30 1.95 5.16
N PRO A 18 -26.13 0.91 4.99
CA PRO A 18 -27.08 0.46 6.00
C PRO A 18 -26.40 -0.31 7.15
N TYR A 19 -25.07 -0.35 7.18
CA TYR A 19 -24.29 -1.00 8.22
C TYR A 19 -23.70 0.07 9.15
N PRO A 20 -24.35 0.38 10.29
CA PRO A 20 -23.62 0.94 11.41
C PRO A 20 -22.49 -0.04 11.75
N ASN A 21 -21.34 0.46 12.21
CA ASN A 21 -20.21 -0.32 12.73
C ASN A 21 -20.66 -1.33 13.81
N HIS A 22 -21.24 -2.44 13.39
CA HIS A 22 -21.64 -3.55 14.22
C HIS A 22 -20.64 -4.67 13.96
N GLU A 23 -20.18 -5.28 15.06
CA GLU A 23 -19.40 -6.50 15.03
C GLU A 23 -19.98 -7.48 14.00
N PRO A 24 -19.13 -8.19 13.24
CA PRO A 24 -19.59 -9.12 12.22
C PRO A 24 -20.59 -10.14 12.80
N PRO A 25 -21.63 -10.53 12.04
CA PRO A 25 -22.68 -11.40 12.53
C PRO A 25 -22.08 -12.74 13.00
N ARG A 26 -22.38 -13.12 14.26
CA ARG A 26 -21.89 -14.33 14.93
C ARG A 26 -22.49 -15.65 14.40
N GLY A 27 -22.90 -15.70 13.13
CA GLY A 27 -23.57 -16.83 12.52
C GLY A 27 -22.82 -17.34 11.30
N THR A 28 -22.01 -18.38 11.51
CA THR A 28 -21.51 -19.31 10.50
C THR A 28 -20.43 -18.80 9.53
N LEU A 29 -19.28 -18.49 10.10
CA LEU A 29 -17.97 -18.82 9.53
C LEU A 29 -17.19 -19.43 10.70
N ASP A 30 -16.57 -20.60 10.52
CA ASP A 30 -15.61 -21.12 11.49
C ASP A 30 -14.40 -20.16 11.50
N ILE A 31 -14.52 -19.09 12.28
CA ILE A 31 -13.42 -18.20 12.63
C ILE A 31 -12.52 -19.07 13.50
N VAL A 32 -11.48 -19.63 12.88
CA VAL A 32 -10.39 -20.27 13.62
C VAL A 32 -9.94 -19.28 14.69
N PRO A 33 -9.97 -19.66 15.98
CA PRO A 33 -9.59 -18.75 17.05
C PRO A 33 -8.19 -18.21 16.77
N ARG A 34 -8.01 -16.90 17.01
CA ARG A 34 -6.70 -16.24 16.96
C ARG A 34 -5.69 -17.13 17.70
N ASN A 35 -4.77 -17.74 16.97
CA ASN A 35 -3.61 -18.34 17.61
C ASN A 35 -2.87 -17.22 18.36
N GLU A 36 -2.41 -17.54 19.57
CA GLU A 36 -1.57 -16.62 20.34
C GLU A 36 -0.39 -16.19 19.47
N ARG A 37 -0.17 -14.87 19.39
CA ARG A 37 0.93 -14.27 18.63
C ARG A 37 2.24 -14.92 19.09
N PRO A 38 3.08 -15.47 18.20
CA PRO A 38 4.47 -15.74 18.55
C PRO A 38 5.10 -14.42 18.99
N CYS A 39 5.72 -14.39 20.17
CA CYS A 39 6.56 -13.28 20.57
C CYS A 39 7.80 -13.31 19.68
N TYR A 40 7.89 -12.40 18.70
CA TYR A 40 8.97 -12.31 17.71
C TYR A 40 10.29 -11.75 18.29
N THR A 41 10.64 -12.12 19.54
CA THR A 41 11.95 -11.79 20.13
C THR A 41 13.08 -12.72 19.68
N ASP A 42 12.74 -13.81 18.97
CA ASP A 42 13.72 -14.87 18.65
C ASP A 42 14.30 -14.79 17.23
N ILE A 43 13.81 -13.89 16.36
CA ILE A 43 14.43 -13.69 15.03
C ILE A 43 15.74 -12.90 15.14
N ASP A 44 15.92 -12.10 16.18
CA ASP A 44 17.18 -11.37 16.42
C ASP A 44 18.33 -12.27 16.90
N ILE A 45 18.05 -13.51 17.35
CA ILE A 45 19.07 -14.41 17.93
C ILE A 45 19.76 -15.28 16.86
N LEU A 46 19.20 -15.41 15.65
CA LEU A 46 19.85 -16.13 14.55
C LEU A 46 20.85 -15.27 13.75
N LEU A 47 21.02 -14.00 14.12
CA LEU A 47 21.98 -13.09 13.50
C LEU A 47 23.31 -12.96 14.28
N ASP A 48 23.44 -13.59 15.46
CA ASP A 48 24.63 -13.42 16.32
C ASP A 48 25.59 -14.63 16.34
N THR A 49 25.36 -15.66 15.52
CA THR A 49 26.31 -16.78 15.38
C THR A 49 26.85 -16.90 13.95
N ASN A 50 27.59 -15.89 13.49
CA ASN A 50 28.80 -16.12 12.68
C ASN A 50 29.59 -14.84 12.41
N VAL A 51 30.39 -14.42 13.40
CA VAL A 51 31.44 -13.40 13.23
C VAL A 51 32.44 -13.80 12.13
N ASN A 52 32.48 -15.08 11.72
CA ASN A 52 33.32 -15.57 10.63
C ASN A 52 32.78 -15.30 9.21
N THR A 53 31.49 -14.98 9.01
CA THR A 53 30.98 -14.67 7.67
C THR A 53 31.24 -13.20 7.27
N ARG A 54 31.54 -12.33 8.24
CA ARG A 54 31.84 -10.91 8.00
C ARG A 54 33.24 -10.66 7.42
N PHE A 55 34.15 -11.63 7.50
CA PHE A 55 35.54 -11.48 7.07
C PHE A 55 35.83 -11.94 5.62
N MET A 56 34.86 -12.49 4.90
CA MET A 56 35.05 -12.95 3.51
C MET A 56 34.47 -12.03 2.43
N ILE A 57 34.07 -10.79 2.75
CA ILE A 57 33.59 -9.81 1.74
C ILE A 57 34.63 -8.71 1.45
N THR A 58 35.81 -8.79 2.06
CA THR A 58 36.96 -7.95 1.68
C THR A 58 38.01 -8.80 0.97
N GLN A 59 38.08 -8.60 -0.34
CA GLN A 59 39.01 -9.17 -1.32
C GLN A 59 38.53 -10.42 -2.08
N GLY A 60 38.21 -10.22 -3.36
CA GLY A 60 38.24 -11.32 -4.33
C GLY A 60 37.21 -11.22 -5.44
N ILE A 61 37.60 -10.63 -6.56
CA ILE A 61 36.91 -10.71 -7.86
C ILE A 61 36.81 -12.20 -8.27
N TRP A 62 35.71 -12.91 -7.98
CA TRP A 62 35.44 -14.24 -8.57
C TRP A 62 33.93 -14.54 -8.77
N ARG A 63 33.53 -14.45 -10.06
CA ARG A 63 32.51 -15.28 -10.75
C ARG A 63 31.02 -15.16 -10.37
N GLY A 64 30.42 -14.07 -10.86
CA GLY A 64 29.13 -13.87 -11.58
C GLY A 64 27.95 -14.87 -11.62
N LEU A 65 28.00 -16.09 -11.09
CA LEU A 65 26.84 -17.01 -11.07
C LEU A 65 26.34 -17.37 -9.67
N HIS A 66 27.19 -17.42 -8.65
CA HIS A 66 26.76 -17.82 -7.30
C HIS A 66 26.11 -16.69 -6.49
N VAL A 67 26.45 -15.43 -6.76
CA VAL A 67 25.87 -14.25 -6.08
C VAL A 67 24.39 -14.07 -6.45
N LYS A 68 23.97 -14.47 -7.65
CA LYS A 68 22.56 -14.34 -8.09
C LYS A 68 21.58 -15.24 -7.33
N TYR A 69 22.02 -16.40 -6.83
CA TYR A 69 21.14 -17.36 -6.14
C TYR A 69 21.00 -17.06 -4.64
N VAL A 70 22.06 -16.58 -4.00
CA VAL A 70 22.02 -16.23 -2.56
C VAL A 70 21.22 -14.95 -2.34
N LEU A 71 21.29 -13.98 -3.25
CA LEU A 71 20.45 -12.77 -3.18
C LEU A 71 18.95 -13.09 -3.42
N ARG A 72 18.63 -14.02 -4.32
CA ARG A 72 17.23 -14.41 -4.64
C ARG A 72 16.44 -15.01 -3.48
N LEU A 73 17.12 -15.56 -2.47
CA LEU A 73 16.49 -16.16 -1.28
C LEU A 73 16.27 -15.13 -0.16
N LEU A 74 17.00 -14.01 -0.17
CA LEU A 74 16.83 -12.94 0.82
C LEU A 74 15.59 -12.08 0.54
N ASP A 75 15.13 -12.05 -0.71
CA ASP A 75 13.90 -11.35 -1.14
C ASP A 75 12.67 -12.28 -1.17
N LEU A 76 12.78 -13.47 -0.57
CA LEU A 76 11.66 -14.43 -0.53
C LEU A 76 10.62 -13.93 0.48
N ASN A 77 9.44 -13.57 -0.01
CA ASN A 77 8.31 -13.18 0.81
C ASN A 77 7.28 -14.32 0.81
N PHE A 78 7.02 -14.89 1.98
CA PHE A 78 5.99 -15.90 2.14
C PHE A 78 4.61 -15.24 2.22
N ALA A 79 3.58 -15.95 1.74
CA ALA A 79 2.23 -15.38 1.63
C ALA A 79 1.62 -15.03 3.00
N ASP A 80 1.95 -15.78 4.04
CA ASP A 80 1.57 -15.50 5.42
C ASP A 80 2.29 -14.28 5.99
N ASP A 81 3.59 -14.12 5.73
CA ASP A 81 4.35 -12.93 6.12
C ASP A 81 3.80 -11.67 5.43
N MET A 82 3.54 -11.76 4.12
CA MET A 82 2.93 -10.69 3.33
C MET A 82 1.55 -10.31 3.90
N MET A 83 0.72 -11.31 4.23
CA MET A 83 -0.59 -11.08 4.81
C MET A 83 -0.51 -10.44 6.20
N CYS A 84 0.46 -10.84 7.03
CA CYS A 84 0.66 -10.23 8.35
C CYS A 84 1.08 -8.77 8.25
N ARG A 85 1.89 -8.41 7.24
CA ARG A 85 2.25 -7.00 6.97
C ARG A 85 1.04 -6.21 6.52
N GLU A 86 0.29 -6.72 5.55
CA GLU A 86 -0.97 -6.10 5.10
C GLU A 86 -1.92 -5.87 6.30
N GLU A 87 -2.09 -6.88 7.14
CA GLU A 87 -2.93 -6.82 8.35
C GLU A 87 -2.45 -5.73 9.31
N ALA A 88 -1.16 -5.71 9.64
CA ALA A 88 -0.62 -4.72 10.56
C ALA A 88 -0.70 -3.29 9.98
N ALA A 89 -0.61 -3.12 8.66
CA ALA A 89 -0.77 -1.82 8.02
C ALA A 89 -2.20 -1.30 8.22
N TYR A 90 -3.22 -2.09 7.88
CA TYR A 90 -4.62 -1.67 7.98
C TYR A 90 -5.13 -1.58 9.43
N ASN A 91 -4.83 -2.57 10.27
CA ASN A 91 -5.44 -2.70 11.58
C ASN A 91 -4.70 -1.94 12.68
N ASP A 92 -3.38 -1.74 12.54
CA ASP A 92 -2.56 -1.10 13.57
C ASP A 92 -2.03 0.27 13.12
N ARG A 93 -1.24 0.33 12.04
CA ARG A 93 -0.46 1.54 11.68
C ARG A 93 -1.29 2.64 11.04
N LEU A 94 -2.12 2.27 10.08
CA LEU A 94 -2.90 3.20 9.27
C LEU A 94 -4.38 3.18 9.62
N ARG A 95 -4.76 2.59 10.76
CA ARG A 95 -6.17 2.43 11.16
C ARG A 95 -6.97 3.73 11.13
N HIS A 96 -6.36 4.85 11.51
CA HIS A 96 -7.02 6.17 11.55
C HIS A 96 -7.21 6.81 10.17
N PHE A 97 -6.63 6.21 9.13
CA PHE A 97 -6.69 6.68 7.75
C PHE A 97 -7.66 5.87 6.88
N GLN A 98 -8.35 4.87 7.44
CA GLN A 98 -9.36 4.10 6.72
C GLN A 98 -10.58 4.95 6.36
N GLY A 99 -11.01 4.87 5.10
CA GLY A 99 -12.08 5.69 4.51
C GLY A 99 -11.62 7.08 4.05
N SER A 100 -10.31 7.36 4.08
CA SER A 100 -9.72 8.58 3.53
C SER A 100 -8.50 8.26 2.69
N MET A 101 -7.33 8.06 3.30
CA MET A 101 -6.07 7.78 2.60
C MET A 101 -5.90 6.31 2.25
N ILE A 102 -6.58 5.41 2.97
CA ILE A 102 -6.65 3.98 2.61
C ILE A 102 -8.12 3.50 2.68
N PRO A 103 -8.50 2.43 1.95
CA PRO A 103 -9.86 1.94 1.99
C PRO A 103 -10.24 1.34 3.34
N HIS A 104 -11.54 1.22 3.62
CA HIS A 104 -11.98 0.45 4.80
C HIS A 104 -11.58 -1.03 4.67
N CYS A 105 -10.99 -1.60 5.72
CA CYS A 105 -10.72 -3.03 5.83
C CYS A 105 -11.83 -3.70 6.66
N TYR A 106 -12.43 -4.74 6.07
CA TYR A 106 -13.49 -5.54 6.69
C TYR A 106 -12.98 -6.84 7.31
N GLY A 107 -11.74 -7.24 7.00
CA GLY A 107 -11.09 -8.37 7.67
C GLY A 107 -10.10 -9.14 6.80
N PHE A 108 -9.34 -9.97 7.48
CA PHE A 108 -8.35 -10.88 6.92
C PHE A 108 -8.81 -12.32 7.15
N HIS A 109 -8.75 -13.15 6.12
CA HIS A 109 -9.39 -14.45 6.10
C HIS A 109 -8.48 -15.51 5.49
N LYS A 110 -8.61 -16.74 6.00
CA LYS A 110 -8.03 -17.94 5.41
C LYS A 110 -9.14 -18.76 4.79
N PHE A 111 -9.02 -19.04 3.51
CA PHE A 111 -9.94 -19.85 2.71
C PHE A 111 -9.34 -21.22 2.47
N VAL A 112 -10.19 -22.24 2.44
CA VAL A 112 -9.82 -23.59 2.01
C VAL A 112 -10.53 -23.86 0.69
N LEU A 113 -9.77 -24.07 -0.38
CA LEU A 113 -10.25 -24.36 -1.72
C LEU A 113 -10.77 -25.81 -1.82
N PRO A 114 -11.60 -26.14 -2.84
CA PRO A 114 -12.18 -27.49 -2.97
C PRO A 114 -11.17 -28.64 -3.05
N ASP A 115 -9.94 -28.36 -3.45
CA ASP A 115 -8.83 -29.30 -3.54
C ASP A 115 -7.99 -29.38 -2.25
N GLY A 116 -8.42 -28.68 -1.19
CA GLY A 116 -7.76 -28.65 0.12
C GLY A 116 -6.65 -27.62 0.24
N TRP A 117 -6.38 -26.82 -0.79
CA TRP A 117 -5.38 -25.76 -0.72
C TRP A 117 -5.85 -24.59 0.14
N GLU A 118 -4.93 -24.01 0.89
CA GLU A 118 -5.19 -22.85 1.74
C GLU A 118 -4.80 -21.57 1.00
N ALA A 119 -5.68 -20.58 1.02
CA ALA A 119 -5.45 -19.25 0.46
C ALA A 119 -5.74 -18.20 1.53
N TYR A 120 -4.93 -17.14 1.58
CA TYR A 120 -5.20 -15.99 2.43
C TYR A 120 -5.82 -14.88 1.57
N GLY A 121 -6.77 -14.13 2.12
CA GLY A 121 -7.35 -12.98 1.44
C GLY A 121 -7.78 -11.87 2.38
N LEU A 122 -7.84 -10.67 1.81
CA LEU A 122 -8.26 -9.42 2.43
C LEU A 122 -9.63 -9.03 1.88
N PHE A 123 -10.57 -8.70 2.77
CA PHE A 123 -11.84 -8.08 2.42
C PHE A 123 -11.77 -6.60 2.76
N MET A 124 -11.96 -5.74 1.75
CA MET A 124 -11.85 -4.30 1.89
C MET A 124 -12.87 -3.59 1.01
N GLU A 125 -13.05 -2.30 1.26
CA GLU A 125 -13.87 -1.40 0.46
C GLU A 125 -13.41 -1.39 -0.99
N PHE A 126 -14.39 -1.48 -1.88
CA PHE A 126 -14.15 -1.29 -3.30
C PHE A 126 -14.12 0.21 -3.59
N VAL A 127 -12.94 0.73 -3.94
CA VAL A 127 -12.76 2.12 -4.34
C VAL A 127 -12.87 2.21 -5.85
N GLN A 128 -13.80 3.02 -6.33
CA GLN A 128 -13.97 3.27 -7.76
C GLN A 128 -13.05 4.41 -8.20
N GLY A 129 -12.25 4.16 -9.24
CA GLY A 129 -11.38 5.17 -9.84
C GLY A 129 -10.30 4.54 -10.72
N PRO A 130 -9.67 5.31 -11.63
CA PRO A 130 -8.43 4.88 -12.28
C PRO A 130 -7.29 4.82 -11.26
N THR A 131 -6.24 4.06 -11.58
CA THR A 131 -4.97 4.18 -10.86
C THR A 131 -4.31 5.53 -11.13
N LEU A 132 -3.42 6.00 -10.26
CA LEU A 132 -2.67 7.24 -10.47
C LEU A 132 -1.86 7.19 -11.77
N HIS A 133 -1.29 6.03 -12.08
CA HIS A 133 -0.62 5.78 -13.37
C HIS A 133 -1.57 6.06 -14.56
N SER A 134 -2.74 5.45 -14.54
CA SER A 134 -3.75 5.63 -15.60
C SER A 134 -4.26 7.07 -15.66
N TYR A 135 -4.46 7.69 -14.49
CA TYR A 135 -4.93 9.07 -14.35
C TYR A 135 -3.96 10.06 -15.00
N LEU A 136 -2.66 9.95 -14.67
CA LEU A 136 -1.60 10.82 -15.20
C LEU A 136 -1.44 10.74 -16.73
N ILE A 137 -1.74 9.58 -17.32
CA ILE A 137 -1.63 9.37 -18.77
C ILE A 137 -2.90 9.82 -19.51
N GLN A 138 -4.08 9.56 -18.94
CA GLN A 138 -5.35 9.71 -19.65
C GLN A 138 -5.96 11.10 -19.53
N ILE A 139 -5.70 11.81 -18.43
CA ILE A 139 -6.34 13.09 -18.14
C ILE A 139 -5.33 14.20 -18.38
N PRO A 140 -5.54 15.06 -19.40
CA PRO A 140 -4.71 16.24 -19.60
C PRO A 140 -4.83 17.15 -18.39
N MET A 141 -3.72 17.40 -17.70
CA MET A 141 -3.65 18.32 -16.58
C MET A 141 -2.81 19.53 -16.96
N ASP A 142 -3.23 20.71 -16.49
CA ASP A 142 -2.34 21.86 -16.46
C ASP A 142 -1.31 21.74 -15.32
N LYS A 143 -0.35 22.66 -15.30
CA LYS A 143 0.73 22.66 -14.31
C LYS A 143 0.19 22.77 -12.87
N GLU A 144 -0.89 23.51 -12.65
CA GLU A 144 -1.38 23.79 -11.31
C GLU A 144 -2.11 22.59 -10.73
N HIS A 145 -2.99 21.94 -11.50
CA HIS A 145 -3.64 20.70 -11.08
C HIS A 145 -2.62 19.59 -10.79
N LEU A 146 -1.61 19.44 -11.66
CA LEU A 146 -0.53 18.48 -11.41
C LEU A 146 0.24 18.81 -10.13
N ARG A 147 0.52 20.09 -9.86
CA ARG A 147 1.20 20.54 -8.64
C ARG A 147 0.41 20.15 -7.38
N VAL A 148 -0.90 20.35 -7.38
CA VAL A 148 -1.74 20.02 -6.21
C VAL A 148 -1.82 18.51 -6.00
N LEU A 149 -2.05 17.74 -7.07
CA LEU A 149 -2.06 16.28 -7.04
C LEU A 149 -0.76 15.71 -6.46
N LEU A 150 0.38 16.20 -6.94
CA LEU A 150 1.71 15.80 -6.48
C LEU A 150 1.95 16.19 -5.01
N THR A 151 1.53 17.37 -4.61
CA THR A 151 1.59 17.81 -3.20
C THR A 151 0.74 16.90 -2.30
N HIS A 152 -0.47 16.53 -2.73
CA HIS A 152 -1.33 15.61 -2.00
C HIS A 152 -0.66 14.23 -1.86
N PHE A 153 -0.13 13.69 -2.96
CA PHE A 153 0.55 12.41 -2.94
C PHE A 153 1.78 12.43 -2.02
N HIS A 154 2.57 13.50 -2.03
CA HIS A 154 3.67 13.71 -1.09
C HIS A 154 3.19 13.62 0.37
N HIS A 155 2.10 14.31 0.70
CA HIS A 155 1.55 14.30 2.06
C HIS A 155 1.12 12.89 2.50
N MET A 156 0.56 12.07 1.61
CA MET A 156 0.23 10.68 1.91
C MET A 156 1.47 9.84 2.20
N VAL A 157 2.51 9.94 1.36
CA VAL A 157 3.78 9.25 1.57
C VAL A 157 4.39 9.63 2.92
N ARG A 158 4.34 10.92 3.29
CA ARG A 158 4.79 11.38 4.60
C ARG A 158 3.95 10.78 5.72
N ALA A 159 2.63 10.76 5.60
CA ALA A 159 1.74 10.17 6.59
C ALA A 159 2.03 8.69 6.82
N MET A 160 2.26 7.91 5.75
CA MET A 160 2.69 6.51 5.85
C MET A 160 3.99 6.36 6.66
N LYS A 161 5.01 7.17 6.32
CA LYS A 161 6.30 7.15 7.02
C LYS A 161 6.16 7.49 8.49
N PHE A 162 5.35 8.50 8.84
CA PHE A 162 5.05 8.84 10.23
C PHE A 162 4.31 7.73 10.97
N ALA A 163 3.49 6.95 10.27
CA ALA A 163 2.86 5.75 10.82
C ALA A 163 3.83 4.55 10.95
N GLY A 164 5.07 4.70 10.49
CA GLY A 164 6.08 3.64 10.49
C GLY A 164 5.86 2.58 9.42
N VAL A 165 5.13 2.90 8.34
CA VAL A 165 4.91 2.07 7.16
C VAL A 165 5.79 2.58 6.02
N HIS A 166 6.63 1.70 5.48
CA HIS A 166 7.49 2.02 4.34
C HIS A 166 7.09 1.15 3.17
N GLN A 167 6.92 1.72 1.97
CA GLN A 167 6.53 0.95 0.78
C GLN A 167 7.79 0.69 -0.05
N GLY A 168 8.38 -0.50 0.07
CA GLY A 168 9.62 -0.81 -0.64
C GLY A 168 9.44 -1.08 -2.14
N ASP A 169 8.20 -1.29 -2.59
CA ASP A 169 7.87 -1.66 -3.97
C ASP A 169 6.87 -0.67 -4.57
N TRP A 170 7.28 0.59 -4.70
CA TRP A 170 6.41 1.63 -5.25
C TRP A 170 5.96 1.31 -6.68
N HIS A 171 4.64 1.29 -6.86
CA HIS A 171 3.99 1.35 -8.16
C HIS A 171 2.85 2.36 -8.15
N LEU A 172 2.75 3.18 -9.20
CA LEU A 172 1.64 4.15 -9.33
C LEU A 172 0.27 3.47 -9.51
N ASP A 173 0.25 2.15 -9.77
CA ASP A 173 -0.96 1.33 -9.78
C ASP A 173 -1.48 0.98 -8.37
N GLN A 174 -0.68 1.22 -7.32
CA GLN A 174 -1.07 1.05 -5.91
C GLN A 174 -1.75 2.31 -5.32
N VAL A 175 -1.98 3.32 -6.15
CA VAL A 175 -2.70 4.55 -5.78
C VAL A 175 -3.93 4.65 -6.66
N ILE A 176 -5.10 4.75 -6.06
CA ILE A 176 -6.38 4.93 -6.75
C ILE A 176 -6.77 6.42 -6.65
N CYS A 177 -7.10 7.01 -7.79
CA CYS A 177 -7.70 8.34 -7.86
C CYS A 177 -9.22 8.19 -7.80
N SER A 178 -9.78 8.37 -6.61
CA SER A 178 -11.20 8.30 -6.34
C SER A 178 -11.89 9.66 -6.50
N GLY A 179 -13.19 9.64 -6.78
CA GLY A 179 -13.99 10.84 -7.03
C GLY A 179 -14.62 10.83 -8.43
N PRO A 180 -15.69 11.62 -8.65
CA PRO A 180 -16.41 11.63 -9.92
C PRO A 180 -15.57 12.30 -11.02
N PRO A 181 -15.20 11.60 -12.10
CA PRO A 181 -14.47 12.22 -13.22
C PRO A 181 -15.31 13.27 -13.97
N ASP A 182 -16.63 13.27 -13.78
CA ASP A 182 -17.60 14.08 -14.51
C ASP A 182 -17.94 15.42 -13.85
N ILE A 183 -17.46 15.69 -12.63
CA ILE A 183 -17.61 17.00 -11.97
C ILE A 183 -16.30 17.74 -12.17
N GLY A 184 -16.14 18.33 -13.36
CA GLY A 184 -14.88 18.78 -13.97
C GLY A 184 -14.07 19.87 -13.26
N ASP A 185 -14.26 20.10 -11.96
CA ASP A 185 -13.47 21.04 -11.15
C ASP A 185 -13.00 20.45 -9.80
N GLU A 186 -13.40 19.23 -9.42
CA GLU A 186 -12.96 18.62 -8.14
C GLU A 186 -11.73 17.73 -8.35
N GLU A 187 -10.68 18.00 -7.58
CA GLU A 187 -9.46 17.18 -7.55
C GLU A 187 -9.77 15.77 -7.02
N PRO A 188 -9.10 14.72 -7.54
CA PRO A 188 -9.35 13.38 -7.05
C PRO A 188 -8.82 13.19 -5.63
N ASP A 189 -9.59 12.48 -4.82
CA ASP A 189 -9.11 11.93 -3.57
C ASP A 189 -8.18 10.75 -3.88
N LEU A 190 -6.99 10.74 -3.28
CA LEU A 190 -6.02 9.68 -3.48
C LEU A 190 -6.15 8.63 -2.38
N MET A 191 -6.17 7.35 -2.77
CA MET A 191 -6.20 6.22 -1.84
C MET A 191 -5.07 5.24 -2.13
N LEU A 192 -4.34 4.84 -1.10
CA LEU A 192 -3.27 3.84 -1.17
C LEU A 192 -3.81 2.45 -0.90
N ILE A 193 -3.34 1.48 -1.68
CA ILE A 193 -3.59 0.06 -1.51
C ILE A 193 -2.28 -0.73 -1.53
N ASP A 194 -2.36 -2.02 -1.23
CA ASP A 194 -1.25 -2.99 -1.35
C ASP A 194 -0.01 -2.67 -0.50
N PHE A 195 -0.03 -3.13 0.75
CA PHE A 195 1.05 -2.99 1.72
C PHE A 195 1.78 -4.33 2.00
N ALA A 196 1.62 -5.32 1.12
CA ALA A 196 2.10 -6.68 1.36
C ALA A 196 3.65 -6.73 1.45
N PHE A 197 4.29 -5.80 0.76
CA PHE A 197 5.74 -5.59 0.76
C PHE A 197 6.17 -4.41 1.62
N ALA A 198 5.28 -3.86 2.45
CA ALA A 198 5.59 -2.69 3.24
C ALA A 198 6.24 -3.07 4.59
N PRO A 199 7.57 -2.95 4.76
CA PRO A 199 8.18 -3.13 6.07
C PRO A 199 7.64 -2.12 7.08
N GLN A 200 7.44 -2.60 8.31
CA GLN A 200 6.92 -1.80 9.41
C GLN A 200 7.90 -1.79 10.57
N HIS A 201 8.15 -0.61 11.14
CA HIS A 201 9.04 -0.49 12.30
C HIS A 201 8.23 -0.53 13.60
N LEU A 202 8.44 -1.55 14.42
CA LEU A 202 7.98 -1.62 15.80
C LEU A 202 8.89 -0.77 16.67
N GLY A 203 8.39 0.38 17.11
CA GLY A 203 8.96 1.20 18.18
C GLY A 203 10.48 1.29 18.23
N ASP A 204 11.08 2.24 17.51
CA ASP A 204 12.18 3.02 18.05
C ASP A 204 12.35 4.34 17.29
N ASN A 205 12.25 5.44 18.06
CA ASN A 205 12.70 6.81 17.83
C ASN A 205 12.30 7.62 16.60
N GLY A 206 11.34 7.17 15.78
CA GLY A 206 10.78 8.03 14.72
C GLY A 206 11.82 8.53 13.71
N THR A 207 12.99 7.88 13.66
CA THR A 207 13.99 8.16 12.63
C THR A 207 13.44 7.61 11.33
N PRO A 208 13.15 8.45 10.33
CA PRO A 208 12.76 8.00 9.01
C PRO A 208 13.86 7.11 8.49
N CYS A 209 13.45 5.91 8.09
CA CYS A 209 14.25 5.09 7.22
C CYS A 209 14.55 5.90 5.93
N GLN A 210 15.79 5.75 5.46
CA GLN A 210 16.45 6.12 4.20
C GLN A 210 15.55 6.33 2.95
N PRO A 211 16.05 6.93 1.84
CA PRO A 211 15.25 7.66 0.86
C PRO A 211 14.45 6.75 -0.08
N ASP A 212 13.38 6.17 0.44
CA ASP A 212 12.36 5.40 -0.28
C ASP A 212 11.72 6.21 -1.44
N VAL A 213 11.69 7.53 -1.29
CA VAL A 213 11.08 8.43 -2.27
C VAL A 213 11.98 8.69 -3.49
N SER A 214 13.26 8.29 -3.49
CA SER A 214 14.12 8.44 -4.67
C SER A 214 13.66 7.54 -5.83
N TYR A 215 13.19 6.32 -5.52
CA TYR A 215 12.63 5.44 -6.55
C TYR A 215 11.31 5.98 -7.08
N LEU A 216 10.45 6.48 -6.18
CA LEU A 216 9.21 7.15 -6.56
C LEU A 216 9.45 8.39 -7.44
N TRP A 217 10.48 9.18 -7.11
CA TRP A 217 10.92 10.31 -7.93
C TRP A 217 11.30 9.86 -9.34
N MET A 218 12.10 8.79 -9.45
CA MET A 218 12.47 8.23 -10.74
C MET A 218 11.25 7.80 -11.56
N ILE A 219 10.24 7.18 -10.95
CA ILE A 219 9.01 6.80 -11.64
C ILE A 219 8.27 8.04 -12.16
N LEU A 220 8.12 9.08 -11.32
CA LEU A 220 7.42 10.31 -11.70
C LEU A 220 8.17 11.07 -12.81
N GLU A 221 9.49 11.16 -12.74
CA GLU A 221 10.30 11.87 -13.72
C GLU A 221 10.43 11.10 -15.04
N PHE A 222 10.92 9.85 -14.99
CA PHE A 222 11.29 9.10 -16.19
C PHE A 222 10.12 8.40 -16.84
N ASP A 223 9.23 7.79 -16.05
CA ASP A 223 8.13 7.01 -16.62
C ASP A 223 6.96 7.93 -16.98
N MET A 224 6.65 8.90 -16.12
CA MET A 224 5.53 9.82 -16.34
C MET A 224 5.93 11.13 -17.06
N GLY A 225 7.23 11.41 -17.20
CA GLY A 225 7.71 12.62 -17.89
C GLY A 225 7.45 13.91 -17.11
N ILE A 226 7.26 13.83 -15.78
CA ILE A 226 7.01 15.01 -14.95
C ILE A 226 8.30 15.81 -14.82
N ASN A 227 8.19 17.12 -14.99
CA ASN A 227 9.35 18.01 -14.95
C ASN A 227 9.98 18.04 -13.55
N ASP A 228 11.30 17.86 -13.49
CA ASP A 228 12.11 17.85 -12.27
C ASP A 228 11.91 19.11 -11.40
N THR A 229 11.85 20.30 -12.01
CA THR A 229 11.59 21.55 -11.27
C THR A 229 10.21 21.56 -10.59
N LEU A 230 9.20 20.94 -11.20
CA LEU A 230 7.89 20.79 -10.57
C LEU A 230 7.94 19.77 -9.42
N LEU A 231 8.72 18.69 -9.55
CA LEU A 231 8.94 17.73 -8.47
C LEU A 231 9.66 18.38 -7.29
N GLU A 232 10.71 19.18 -7.53
CA GLU A 232 11.40 19.97 -6.50
C GLU A 232 10.47 20.96 -5.78
N GLU A 233 9.56 21.61 -6.51
CA GLU A 233 8.53 22.49 -5.94
C GLU A 233 7.59 21.73 -4.98
N CYS A 234 7.23 20.48 -5.30
CA CYS A 234 6.25 19.67 -4.54
C CYS A 234 6.88 18.78 -3.45
N TRP A 235 8.13 18.36 -3.64
CA TRP A 235 8.95 17.54 -2.74
C TRP A 235 10.27 18.26 -2.41
N PRO A 236 10.23 19.37 -1.66
CA PRO A 236 11.43 20.16 -1.39
C PRO A 236 12.45 19.37 -0.57
N ASP A 237 13.72 19.53 -0.93
CA ASP A 237 14.85 18.74 -0.43
C ASP A 237 15.07 18.80 1.09
N ALA A 238 14.58 19.85 1.75
CA ALA A 238 14.70 20.03 3.20
C ALA A 238 14.07 18.86 4.01
N VAL A 239 13.15 18.10 3.40
CA VAL A 239 12.47 16.96 4.03
C VAL A 239 13.34 15.68 3.98
N TRP A 240 14.42 15.64 3.19
CA TRP A 240 15.34 14.49 3.14
C TRP A 240 16.39 14.47 4.25
N GLN A 241 16.63 15.62 4.89
CA GLN A 241 17.66 15.80 5.93
C GLN A 241 17.09 16.03 7.33
N GLU A 242 15.88 16.59 7.43
CA GLU A 242 15.19 16.73 8.71
C GLU A 242 14.25 15.56 8.88
N TYR A 243 14.73 14.51 9.56
CA TYR A 243 14.05 13.66 10.55
C TYR A 243 14.96 12.44 10.79
#